data_AF-A0A8T1KEP3-F1
#
_entry.id   AF-A0A8T1KEP3-F1
#
_cell.length_a   1.000
_cell.length_b   1.000
_cell.length_c   1.000
_cell.angle_alpha   90.00
_cell.angle_beta   90.00
_cell.angle_gamma   90.00
#
_symmetry.space_group_name_H-M   'P 1'
#
loop_
_entity.id
_entity.type
_entity.pdbx_description
1 polymer ?
#
loop_
_entity_poly.entity_id
_entity_poly.type
_entity_poly.pdbx_seq_one_letter_code
_entity_poly.pdbx_strand_id
1 'polypeptide(L)'
;MRAPDRTQVVKWLRAAWDGLSKATIKSGFKRVRLLFDERTVEQAECETPNVNNELAEILESLSCVDSVVGEVAWDDDVVGRCL
;
A
#
# COMPACT_ATOMS: atom_id res chain seq x y z
N MET A 1 -3.63 41.87 -2.57
CA MET A 1 -3.98 40.50 -3.00
C MET A 1 -4.41 39.72 -1.77
N ARG A 2 -5.55 39.02 -1.81
CA ARG A 2 -6.01 38.17 -0.70
C ARG A 2 -5.39 36.79 -0.85
N ALA A 3 -4.88 36.22 0.23
CA ALA A 3 -4.36 34.86 0.21
C ALA A 3 -5.50 33.89 -0.14
N PRO A 4 -5.23 32.84 -0.94
CA PRO A 4 -6.21 31.81 -1.23
C PRO A 4 -6.59 31.08 0.07
N ASP A 5 -7.86 30.70 0.19
CA ASP A 5 -8.30 29.88 1.30
C ASP A 5 -7.89 28.41 1.12
N ARG A 6 -8.03 27.64 2.20
CA ARG A 6 -7.67 26.21 2.22
C ARG A 6 -8.42 25.42 1.13
N THR A 7 -9.70 25.73 0.90
CA THR A 7 -10.54 25.02 -0.07
C THR A 7 -9.99 25.21 -1.48
N GLN A 8 -9.61 26.43 -1.81
CA GLN A 8 -9.01 26.77 -3.10
C GLN A 8 -7.66 26.07 -3.29
N VAL A 9 -6.81 26.06 -2.28
CA VAL A 9 -5.51 25.35 -2.32
C VAL A 9 -5.71 23.85 -2.52
N VAL A 10 -6.64 23.23 -1.78
CA VAL A 10 -6.94 21.79 -1.92
C VAL A 10 -7.47 21.47 -3.31
N LYS A 11 -8.31 22.32 -3.89
CA LYS A 11 -8.81 22.14 -5.27
C LYS A 11 -7.66 22.16 -6.28
N TRP A 12 -6.71 23.06 -6.13
CA TRP A 12 -5.53 23.12 -7.00
C TRP A 12 -4.64 21.89 -6.84
N LEU A 13 -4.41 21.44 -5.61
CA LEU A 13 -3.62 20.23 -5.35
C LEU A 13 -4.25 19.00 -6.01
N ARG A 14 -5.56 18.82 -5.89
CA ARG A 14 -6.28 17.72 -6.54
C ARG A 14 -6.15 17.80 -8.07
N ALA A 15 -6.46 18.96 -8.65
CA ALA A 15 -6.36 19.14 -10.10
C ALA A 15 -4.92 18.89 -10.61
N ALA A 16 -3.91 19.30 -9.86
CA ALA A 16 -2.51 19.03 -10.20
C ALA A 16 -2.17 17.55 -10.11
N TRP A 17 -2.65 16.85 -9.06
CA TRP A 17 -2.41 15.42 -8.86
C TRP A 17 -3.10 14.57 -9.92
N ASP A 18 -4.38 14.84 -10.19
CA ASP A 18 -5.19 14.11 -11.17
C ASP A 18 -4.69 14.32 -12.60
N GLY A 19 -4.01 15.45 -12.85
CA GLY A 19 -3.36 15.74 -14.14
C GLY A 19 -2.04 14.99 -14.36
N LEU A 20 -1.49 14.29 -13.36
CA LEU A 20 -0.24 13.55 -13.52
C LEU A 20 -0.47 12.21 -14.23
N SER A 21 0.24 12.00 -15.32
CA SER A 21 0.26 10.68 -15.97
C SER A 21 1.01 9.64 -15.11
N LYS A 22 0.60 8.38 -15.24
CA LYS A 22 1.34 7.23 -14.65
C LYS A 22 2.82 7.23 -15.01
N ALA A 23 3.17 7.65 -16.23
CA ALA A 23 4.55 7.76 -16.70
C ALA A 23 5.32 8.86 -15.95
N THR A 24 4.70 10.02 -15.73
CA THR A 24 5.29 11.13 -14.96
C THR A 24 5.56 10.71 -13.52
N ILE A 25 4.60 10.04 -12.89
CA ILE A 25 4.73 9.52 -11.52
C ILE A 25 5.88 8.51 -11.45
N LYS A 26 5.89 7.50 -12.34
CA LYS A 26 6.96 6.48 -12.40
C LYS A 26 8.34 7.09 -12.61
N SER A 27 8.46 8.08 -13.50
CA SER A 27 9.71 8.81 -13.74
C SER A 27 10.20 9.56 -12.50
N GLY A 28 9.28 10.17 -11.75
CA GLY A 28 9.57 10.82 -10.47
C GLY A 28 10.19 9.85 -9.46
N PHE A 29 9.54 8.71 -9.19
CA PHE A 29 10.04 7.69 -8.28
C PHE A 29 11.37 7.07 -8.74
N LYS A 30 11.59 6.92 -10.05
CA LYS A 30 12.90 6.49 -10.60
C LYS A 30 14.01 7.49 -10.27
N ARG A 31 13.76 8.79 -10.45
CA ARG A 31 14.76 9.84 -10.20
C ARG A 31 15.21 9.92 -8.75
N VAL A 32 14.30 9.68 -7.81
CA VAL A 32 14.61 9.67 -6.37
C VAL A 32 15.07 8.30 -5.87
N ARG A 33 15.34 7.35 -6.78
CA ARG A 33 15.78 5.97 -6.46
C ARG A 33 14.86 5.22 -5.50
N LEU A 34 13.57 5.58 -5.48
CA LEU A 34 12.55 4.90 -4.67
C LEU A 34 11.95 3.69 -5.39
N LEU A 35 12.09 3.61 -6.72
CA LEU A 35 11.94 2.36 -7.45
C LEU A 35 13.25 1.60 -7.30
N PHE A 36 13.40 0.90 -6.18
CA PHE A 36 14.43 -0.12 -6.06
C PHE A 36 14.07 -1.27 -6.99
N ASP A 37 15.04 -1.64 -7.81
CA ASP A 37 15.06 -2.72 -8.80
C ASP A 37 14.39 -2.48 -10.16
N GLU A 38 15.26 -2.27 -11.16
CA GLU A 38 15.07 -2.70 -12.54
C GLU A 38 15.18 -4.23 -12.68
N ARG A 39 14.78 -5.01 -11.66
CA ARG A 39 14.50 -6.43 -11.91
C ARG A 39 13.31 -6.45 -12.83
N THR A 40 13.52 -6.99 -14.03
CA THR A 40 12.48 -7.54 -14.86
C THR A 40 11.50 -8.22 -13.92
N VAL A 41 10.29 -7.66 -13.79
CA VAL A 41 9.19 -8.39 -13.18
C VAL A 41 8.90 -9.47 -14.21
N GLU A 42 9.67 -10.56 -14.18
CA GLU A 42 9.09 -11.85 -14.49
C GLU A 42 7.87 -11.88 -13.58
N GLN A 43 6.71 -11.86 -14.23
CA GLN A 43 5.44 -12.05 -13.58
C GLN A 43 5.58 -13.41 -12.93
N ALA A 44 6.06 -13.45 -11.68
CA ALA A 44 6.08 -14.67 -10.91
C ALA A 44 4.63 -15.09 -10.93
N GLU A 45 4.33 -16.16 -11.66
CA GLU A 45 3.12 -16.92 -11.41
C GLU A 45 3.10 -17.06 -9.90
N CYS A 46 2.16 -16.38 -9.26
CA CYS A 46 1.92 -16.59 -7.85
C CYS A 46 1.38 -18.01 -7.80
N GLU A 47 2.28 -18.99 -7.76
CA GLU A 47 1.98 -20.27 -7.20
C GLU A 47 1.36 -19.94 -5.86
N THR A 48 0.07 -20.24 -5.73
CA THR A 48 -0.60 -20.21 -4.44
C THR A 48 0.34 -20.97 -3.52
N PRO A 49 0.89 -20.33 -2.47
CA PRO A 49 1.79 -21.05 -1.59
C PRO A 49 1.01 -22.26 -1.13
N ASN A 50 1.53 -23.45 -1.43
CA ASN A 50 0.99 -24.68 -0.88
C ASN A 50 1.22 -24.54 0.62
N VAL A 51 0.24 -23.98 1.32
CA VAL A 51 0.26 -23.82 2.75
C VAL A 51 0.22 -25.26 3.26
N ASN A 52 1.39 -25.81 3.55
CA ASN A 52 1.48 -27.13 4.16
C ASN A 52 0.55 -27.10 5.37
N ASN A 53 -0.49 -27.96 5.35
CA ASN A 53 -1.49 -28.02 6.42
C ASN A 53 -0.83 -28.18 7.80
N GLU A 54 0.36 -28.77 7.87
CA GLU A 54 1.18 -28.85 9.08
C GLU A 54 1.50 -27.47 9.69
N LEU A 55 1.79 -26.45 8.89
CA LEU A 55 2.08 -25.10 9.40
C LEU A 55 0.81 -24.47 9.97
N ALA A 56 -0.34 -24.69 9.31
CA ALA A 56 -1.63 -24.22 9.80
C ALA A 56 -2.00 -24.89 11.14
N GLU A 57 -1.82 -26.20 11.24
CA GLU A 57 -2.03 -26.98 12.47
C GLU A 57 -1.12 -26.53 13.62
N ILE A 58 0.16 -26.25 13.34
CA ILE A 58 1.09 -25.73 14.35
C ILE A 58 0.64 -24.35 14.83
N LEU A 59 0.29 -23.44 13.92
CA LEU A 59 -0.13 -22.09 14.27
C LEU A 59 -1.46 -22.09 15.04
N GLU A 60 -2.38 -23.00 14.71
CA GLU A 60 -3.63 -23.22 15.47
C GLU A 60 -3.33 -23.76 16.88
N SER A 61 -2.42 -24.74 17.01
CA SER A 61 -2.00 -25.28 18.31
C SER A 61 -1.35 -24.24 19.22
N LEU A 62 -0.67 -23.26 18.63
CA LEU A 62 -0.05 -22.14 19.33
C LEU A 62 -1.02 -20.97 19.57
N SER A 63 -2.30 -21.11 19.20
CA SER A 63 -3.30 -20.04 19.23
C SER A 63 -2.84 -18.76 18.54
N CYS A 64 -2.02 -18.91 17.49
CA CYS A 64 -1.46 -17.81 16.70
C CYS A 64 -2.34 -17.47 15.48
N VAL A 65 -3.39 -18.24 15.25
CA VAL A 65 -4.43 -17.97 14.25
C VAL A 65 -5.72 -17.69 15.00
N ASP A 66 -6.38 -16.58 14.67
CA ASP A 66 -7.69 -16.30 15.21
C ASP A 66 -8.72 -17.21 14.54
N SER A 67 -9.52 -17.92 15.34
CA SER A 67 -10.57 -18.83 14.82
C SER A 67 -11.67 -18.09 14.05
N VAL A 68 -11.77 -16.77 14.27
CA VAL A 68 -12.71 -15.89 13.60
C VAL A 68 -11.93 -15.03 12.61
N VAL A 69 -12.14 -15.27 11.32
CA VAL A 69 -11.70 -14.33 10.28
C VAL A 69 -12.56 -13.07 10.43
N GLY A 70 -12.06 -12.08 11.16
CA GLY A 70 -12.66 -10.74 11.18
C GLY A 70 -12.56 -10.11 9.79
N GLU A 71 -13.58 -9.35 9.39
CA GLU A 71 -13.46 -8.53 8.19
C GLU A 71 -12.32 -7.53 8.37
N VAL A 72 -11.26 -7.68 7.58
CA VAL A 72 -10.15 -6.71 7.55
C VAL A 72 -10.67 -5.46 6.86
N ALA A 73 -11.16 -4.51 7.65
CA ALA A 73 -11.42 -3.17 7.15
C ALA A 73 -10.08 -2.56 6.75
N TRP A 74 -9.91 -2.29 5.45
CA TRP A 74 -8.69 -1.70 4.87
C TRP A 74 -8.33 -0.31 5.44
N ASP A 75 -9.20 0.27 6.26
CA ASP A 75 -9.07 1.60 6.85
C ASP A 75 -8.43 1.60 8.26
N ASP A 76 -8.17 0.44 8.87
CA ASP A 76 -7.66 0.35 10.26
C ASP A 76 -6.12 0.31 10.39
N ASP A 77 -5.35 0.39 9.30
CA ASP A 77 -3.88 0.48 9.34
C ASP A 77 -3.40 1.91 9.63
N VAL A 78 -3.98 2.53 10.67
CA VAL A 78 -3.43 3.75 11.26
C VAL A 78 -2.57 3.32 12.44
N VAL A 79 -1.26 3.20 12.20
CA VAL A 79 -0.27 3.16 13.27
C VAL A 79 -0.36 4.48 14.04
N GLY A 80 -1.22 4.52 15.05
CA GLY A 80 -1.29 5.57 16.04
C GLY A 80 0.02 5.57 16.84
N ARG A 81 1.03 6.29 16.33
CA ARG A 81 2.12 6.76 17.18
C ARG A 81 1.53 7.84 18.08
N CYS A 82 0.94 7.42 19.19
CA CYS A 82 0.69 8.30 20.32
C CYS A 82 2.06 8.79 20.82
N LEU A 83 2.33 10.07 20.63
CA LEU A 83 3.26 10.84 21.47
C LEU A 83 2.49 11.32 22.70
#